data_AF-A0A4R6MFY7-F1
#
_entry.id   AF-A0A4R6MFY7-F1
#
_cell.length_a   1.000
_cell.length_b   1.000
_cell.length_c   1.000
_cell.angle_alpha   90.00
_cell.angle_beta   90.00
_cell.angle_gamma   90.00
#
_symmetry.space_group_name_H-M   'P 1'
#
loop_
_entity.id
_entity.type
_entity.pdbx_description
1 polymer ?
#
loop_
_entity_poly.entity_id
_entity_poly.type
_entity_poly.pdbx_seq_one_letter_code
_entity_poly.pdbx_strand_id
1 'polypeptide(L)' 'MEDIIKQFEIGLRAHLESTYAIFNDQDELKKIDDIEKTVNDFVDSYLLETNLIAGDVAVSAQRVVDDFIQSKIL' A
#
# COMPACT_ATOMS: atom_id res chain seq x y z
N MET A 1 19.08 -4.56 -2.05
CA MET A 1 17.93 -3.99 -2.79
C MET A 1 16.69 -4.85 -2.56
N GLU A 2 16.74 -6.17 -2.80
CA GLU A 2 15.64 -7.10 -2.44
C GLU A 2 15.19 -7.02 -0.97
N ASP A 3 16.10 -6.84 -0.02
CA ASP A 3 15.73 -6.76 1.41
C ASP A 3 14.90 -5.51 1.72
N ILE A 4 15.23 -4.38 1.10
CA ILE A 4 14.51 -3.11 1.28
C ILE A 4 13.13 -3.20 0.64
N ILE A 5 13.02 -3.80 -0.56
CA ILE A 5 11.73 -4.03 -1.22
C ILE A 5 10.84 -4.96 -0.39
N LYS A 6 11.39 -6.01 0.23
CA LYS A 6 10.62 -6.88 1.14
C LYS A 6 10.12 -6.12 2.37
N GLN A 7 10.94 -5.27 2.97
CA GLN A 7 10.52 -4.44 4.10
C GLN A 7 9.43 -3.44 3.69
N PHE A 8 9.55 -2.84 2.51
CA PHE A 8 8.51 -2.02 1.91
C PHE A 8 7.19 -2.78 1.77
N GLU A 9 7.21 -3.99 1.20
CA GLU A 9 6.00 -4.81 1.00
C GLU A 9 5.33 -5.20 2.32
N ILE A 10 6.13 -5.57 3.33
CA ILE A 10 5.62 -5.88 4.67
C ILE A 10 4.98 -4.63 5.30
N GLY A 11 5.67 -3.49 5.22
CA GLY A 11 5.18 -2.22 5.75
C GLY A 11 3.88 -1.77 5.08
N LEU A 12 3.83 -1.85 3.75
CA LEU A 12 2.65 -1.51 2.97
C LEU A 12 1.46 -2.40 3.31
N ARG A 13 1.65 -3.72 3.46
CA ARG A 13 0.57 -4.63 3.89
C ARG A 13 0.06 -4.29 5.28
N ALA A 14 0.95 -4.00 6.24
CA ALA A 14 0.55 -3.63 7.58
C ALA A 14 -0.21 -2.28 7.60
N HIS A 15 0.24 -1.33 6.79
CA HIS A 15 -0.43 -0.05 6.60
C HIS A 15 -1.85 -0.24 6.04
N LEU A 16 -2.00 -1.04 4.97
CA LEU A 16 -3.29 -1.36 4.36
C LEU A 16 -4.27 -2.03 5.33
N GLU A 17 -3.82 -3.01 6.12
CA GLU A 17 -4.66 -3.66 7.13
C GLU A 17 -5.14 -2.66 8.20
N SER A 18 -4.25 -1.77 8.65
CA SER A 18 -4.61 -0.72 9.61
C SER A 18 -5.61 0.28 9.02
N THR A 19 -5.36 0.75 7.80
CA THR A 19 -6.22 1.69 7.09
C THR A 19 -7.60 1.10 6.82
N TYR A 20 -7.65 -0.16 6.36
CA TYR A 20 -8.90 -0.87 6.11
C TYR A 20 -9.73 -1.07 7.38
N ALA A 21 -9.08 -1.37 8.51
CA ALA A 21 -9.77 -1.47 9.80
C ALA A 21 -10.43 -0.15 10.22
N ILE A 22 -9.86 1.00 9.86
CA ILE A 22 -10.42 2.34 10.15
C ILE A 22 -11.65 2.62 9.27
N PHE A 23 -11.62 2.17 8.01
CA PHE A 23 -12.68 2.46 7.03
C PHE A 23 -13.68 1.31 6.83
N ASN A 24 -13.69 0.30 7.71
CA ASN A 24 -14.48 -0.92 7.55
C ASN A 24 -16.00 -0.66 7.40
N ASP A 25 -16.52 0.44 7.94
CA ASP A 25 -17.95 0.82 7.85
C ASP A 25 -18.29 1.69 6.62
N GLN A 26 -17.32 2.01 5.76
CA GLN A 26 -17.57 2.78 4.53
C GLN A 26 -18.04 1.91 3.35
N ASP A 27 -18.65 2.54 2.34
CA ASP A 27 -18.92 1.94 1.03
C ASP A 27 -17.63 1.46 0.36
N GLU A 28 -17.70 0.34 -0.37
CA GLU A 28 -16.57 -0.30 -1.05
C GLU A 28 -15.82 0.64 -2.00
N LEU A 29 -16.53 1.48 -2.75
CA LEU A 29 -15.91 2.45 -3.66
C LEU A 29 -15.10 3.52 -2.91
N LYS A 30 -15.56 3.95 -1.72
CA LYS A 30 -14.81 4.92 -0.90
C LYS A 30 -13.59 4.27 -0.25
N LYS A 31 -13.71 3.00 0.16
CA LYS A 31 -12.59 2.23 0.68
C LYS A 31 -11.46 2.12 -0.35
N ILE A 32 -11.78 1.87 -1.62
CA ILE A 32 -10.79 1.78 -2.69
C ILE A 32 -10.09 3.14 -2.90
N ASP A 33 -10.85 4.23 -2.99
CA ASP A 33 -10.31 5.58 -3.18
C ASP A 33 -9.40 6.01 -2.01
N ASP A 34 -9.83 5.74 -0.77
CA ASP A 34 -9.03 6.00 0.43
C ASP A 34 -7.76 5.12 0.47
N ILE A 35 -7.86 3.82 0.09
CA ILE A 35 -6.71 2.93 -0.02
C ILE A 35 -5.68 3.48 -1.00
N GLU A 36 -6.09 3.82 -2.23
CA GLU A 36 -5.17 4.36 -3.25
C GLU A 36 -4.44 5.60 -2.75
N LYS A 37 -5.17 6.50 -2.08
CA LYS A 37 -4.59 7.71 -1.49
C LYS A 37 -3.55 7.40 -0.42
N THR A 38 -3.89 6.54 0.54
CA THR A 38 -2.96 6.18 1.63
C THR A 38 -1.74 5.41 1.14
N VAL A 39 -1.87 4.59 0.10
CA VAL A 39 -0.75 3.89 -0.54
C VAL A 39 0.22 4.88 -1.15
N ASN A 40 -0.28 5.88 -1.89
CA ASN A 40 0.56 6.90 -2.48
C ASN A 40 1.33 7.68 -1.41
N ASP A 41 0.65 8.09 -0.33
CA ASP A 41 1.29 8.78 0.80
C ASP A 41 2.38 7.90 1.47
N PHE A 42 2.12 6.60 1.63
CA PHE A 42 3.08 5.65 2.17
C PHE A 42 4.30 5.49 1.25
N VAL A 43 4.07 5.32 -0.06
CA VAL A 43 5.13 5.19 -1.07
C VAL A 43 6.01 6.43 -1.08
N ASP A 44 5.41 7.62 -1.15
CA ASP A 44 6.15 8.89 -1.15
C ASP A 44 7.01 9.04 0.10
N SER A 45 6.45 8.72 1.28
CA SER A 45 7.19 8.75 2.55
C SER A 45 8.36 7.76 2.54
N TYR A 46 8.13 6.53 2.07
CA TYR A 46 9.16 5.50 2.02
C TYR A 46 10.29 5.84 1.03
N LEU A 47 9.95 6.48 -0.10
CA LEU A 47 10.92 6.97 -1.08
C LEU A 47 11.76 8.14 -0.54
N LEU A 48 11.20 8.96 0.37
CA LEU A 48 11.96 10.03 1.03
C LEU A 48 12.91 9.50 2.11
N GLU A 49 12.52 8.44 2.82
CA GLU A 49 13.32 7.83 3.88
C GLU A 49 14.40 6.88 3.34
N THR A 50 14.27 6.44 2.09
CA THR A 50 15.21 5.52 1.43
C THR A 50 15.86 6.18 0.22
N ASN A 51 16.92 5.57 -0.32
CA ASN A 51 17.52 5.98 -1.61
C ASN A 51 16.87 5.25 -2.81
N LEU A 52 15.64 4.76 -2.66
CA LEU A 52 14.92 4.10 -3.74
C LEU A 52 14.30 5.13 -4.67
N ILE A 53 14.07 4.73 -5.93
CA ILE A 53 13.29 5.53 -6.87
C ILE A 53 11.88 4.94 -7.04
N ALA A 54 10.92 5.76 -7.47
CA ALA A 54 9.54 5.33 -7.65
C ALA A 54 9.40 4.07 -8.53
N GLY A 55 10.26 3.92 -9.54
CA GLY A 55 10.30 2.74 -10.40
C GLY A 55 10.66 1.44 -9.67
N ASP A 56 11.43 1.51 -8.58
CA ASP A 56 11.85 0.34 -7.81
C ASP A 56 10.70 -0.25 -6.98
N VAL A 57 9.77 0.60 -6.53
CA VAL A 57 8.68 0.22 -5.63
C VAL A 57 7.32 0.14 -6.32
N ALA A 58 7.13 0.79 -7.48
CA ALA A 58 5.83 0.86 -8.16
C ALA A 58 5.23 -0.51 -8.47
N VAL A 59 6.03 -1.44 -8.99
CA VAL A 59 5.56 -2.80 -9.33
C VAL A 59 5.19 -3.58 -8.07
N SER A 60 5.98 -3.47 -7.01
CA SER A 60 5.71 -4.12 -5.73
C SER A 60 4.50 -3.51 -5.03
N ALA A 61 4.34 -2.19 -5.07
CA ALA A 61 3.21 -1.47 -4.50
C ALA A 61 1.91 -1.91 -5.18
N GLN A 62 1.88 -1.88 -6.51
CA GLN A 62 0.72 -2.32 -7.28
C GLN A 62 0.33 -3.76 -6.93
N ARG A 63 1.30 -4.68 -6.92
CA ARG A 63 1.06 -6.09 -6.57
C ARG A 63 0.48 -6.25 -5.17
N VAL A 64 1.02 -5.54 -4.18
CA VAL A 64 0.54 -5.62 -2.78
C VAL A 64 -0.88 -5.07 -2.67
N VAL A 65 -1.18 -3.97 -3.35
CA VAL A 65 -2.52 -3.37 -3.36
C VAL A 65 -3.53 -4.29 -4.05
N ASP A 66 -3.19 -4.84 -5.22
CA ASP A 66 -4.06 -5.75 -5.97
C ASP A 66 -4.38 -7.00 -5.14
N ASP A 67 -3.37 -7.63 -4.52
CA ASP A 67 -3.53 -8.76 -3.61
C ASP A 67 -4.45 -8.42 -2.43
N PHE A 68 -4.34 -7.19 -1.89
CA PHE A 68 -5.12 -6.74 -0.75
C PHE A 68 -6.59 -6.52 -1.12
N ILE A 69 -6.85 -5.82 -2.22
CA ILE A 69 -8.21 -5.56 -2.72
C ILE A 69 -8.92 -6.88 -3.03
N GLN A 70 -8.25 -7.82 -3.69
CA GLN A 70 -8.81 -9.15 -3.98
C GLN A 70 -9.10 -10.01 -2.74
N SER A 71 -8.45 -9.73 -1.61
CA SER A 71 -8.60 -10.53 -0.38
C SER A 71 -9.68 -9.98 0.55
N LYS A 72 -9.93 -8.66 0.51
CA LYS A 72 -10.74 -7.95 1.51
C LYS A 72 -11.99 -7.29 0.96
N ILE A 73 -11.99 -6.90 -0.32
CA ILE A 73 -13.06 -6.09 -0.92
C ILE A 73 -13.85 -6.90 -1.95
N LEU A 74 -13.15 -7.63 -2.82
CA LEU A 74 -13.75 -8.49 -3.87
C LEU A 74 -13.86 -9.94 -3.39
#